data_AF-A0A5C4YDD4-F1
#
_entry.id   AF-A0A5C4YDD4-F1
#
_cell.length_a   1.000
_cell.length_b   1.000
_cell.length_c   1.000
_cell.angle_alpha   90.00
_cell.angle_beta   90.00
_cell.angle_gamma   90.00
#
_symmetry.space_group_name_H-M   'P 1'
#
loop_
_entity.id
_entity.type
_entity.pdbx_description
1 polymer ?
#
loop_
_entity_poly.entity_id
_entity_poly.type
_entity_poly.pdbx_seq_one_letter_code
_entity_poly.pdbx_strand_id
1 'polypeptide(L)' 'MQTDYLFRGIEGFANYYKDLLFINLKKFNQEMAKWLIAYNTILPHSALNYKTPLQYTLKKIVKSAKCYGRIQV' A
#
# COMPACT_ATOMS: atom_id res chain seq x y z
N MET A 1 9.64 2.11 15.36
CA MET A 1 9.18 1.16 14.32
C MET A 1 9.46 1.82 12.98
N GLN A 2 10.37 1.25 12.19
CA GLN A 2 11.08 1.92 11.10
C GLN A 2 10.88 1.16 9.78
N THR A 3 9.63 0.92 9.39
CA THR A 3 9.30 0.21 8.13
C THR A 3 9.16 1.14 6.93
N ASP A 4 9.07 2.44 7.18
CA ASP A 4 8.86 3.47 6.14
C ASP A 4 10.12 3.71 5.29
N TYR A 5 11.25 3.08 5.64
CA TYR A 5 12.56 3.33 5.02
C TYR A 5 13.00 2.28 4.01
N LEU A 6 12.38 1.09 3.94
CA LEU A 6 12.92 0.05 3.06
C LEU A 6 12.75 0.45 1.58
N PHE A 7 11.65 1.14 1.25
CA PHE A 7 11.40 1.70 -0.07
C PHE A 7 10.61 3.00 0.12
N ARG A 8 11.19 4.17 -0.22
CA ARG A 8 10.50 5.47 -0.20
C ARG A 8 9.39 5.54 -1.27
N GLY A 9 8.35 4.73 -1.12
CA GLY A 9 7.33 4.53 -2.16
C GLY A 9 7.81 3.69 -3.34
N ILE A 10 7.05 3.76 -4.44
CA ILE A 10 7.29 2.95 -5.65
C ILE A 10 8.65 3.22 -6.29
N GLU A 11 9.12 4.47 -6.23
CA GLU A 11 10.45 4.86 -6.74
C GLU A 11 11.57 4.14 -6.00
N GLY A 12 11.47 4.03 -4.68
CA GLY A 12 12.45 3.27 -3.87
C GLY A 12 12.46 1.79 -4.23
N PHE A 13 11.28 1.18 -4.40
CA PHE A 13 11.15 -0.22 -4.81
C PHE A 13 11.78 -0.44 -6.19
N ALA A 14 11.42 0.38 -7.16
CA ALA A 14 11.92 0.28 -8.53
C ALA A 14 13.44 0.47 -8.60
N ASN A 15 13.99 1.40 -7.80
CA ASN A 15 15.43 1.62 -7.74
C ASN A 15 16.18 0.42 -7.14
N TYR A 16 15.67 -0.18 -6.07
CA TYR A 16 16.31 -1.34 -5.43
C TYR A 16 16.27 -2.60 -6.30
N TYR A 17 15.15 -2.84 -6.99
CA TYR A 17 15.00 -3.99 -7.88
C TYR A 17 15.34 -3.67 -9.34
N LYS A 18 16.03 -2.55 -9.60
CA LYS A 18 16.34 -2.08 -10.96
C LYS A 18 17.07 -3.15 -11.78
N ASP A 19 18.06 -3.83 -11.21
CA ASP A 19 18.80 -4.86 -11.93
C ASP A 19 17.92 -6.09 -12.21
N LEU A 20 17.08 -6.46 -11.24
CA LEU A 20 16.13 -7.56 -11.38
C LEU A 20 15.11 -7.31 -12.50
N LEU A 21 14.72 -6.04 -12.72
CA LEU A 21 13.83 -5.65 -13.82
C LEU A 21 14.40 -6.07 -15.19
N PHE A 22 15.71 -5.89 -15.39
CA PHE A 22 16.39 -6.19 -16.66
C PHE A 22 16.86 -7.64 -16.77
N ILE A 23 17.17 -8.30 -15.64
CA ILE A 23 17.64 -9.69 -15.61
C ILE A 23 16.48 -10.68 -15.66
N ASN A 24 15.42 -10.43 -14.88
CA ASN A 24 14.30 -11.35 -14.73
C ASN A 24 12.99 -10.63 -14.39
N LEU A 25 12.33 -10.14 -15.45
CA LEU A 25 11.05 -9.43 -15.35
C LEU A 25 9.96 -10.20 -14.60
N LYS A 26 9.90 -11.54 -14.77
CA LYS A 26 8.92 -12.37 -14.07
C LYS A 26 9.12 -12.30 -12.55
N LYS A 27 10.37 -12.42 -12.11
CA LYS A 27 10.72 -12.34 -10.68
C LYS A 27 10.54 -10.92 -10.14
N PHE A 28 10.88 -9.89 -10.92
CA PHE A 28 10.58 -8.50 -10.59
C PHE A 28 9.08 -8.29 -10.31
N ASN A 29 8.21 -8.77 -11.20
CA ASN A 29 6.76 -8.64 -11.04
C ASN A 29 6.23 -9.36 -9.79
N GLN A 30 6.82 -10.50 -9.42
CA GLN A 30 6.47 -11.20 -8.18
C GLN A 30 6.83 -10.38 -6.94
N GLU A 31 8.01 -9.77 -6.89
CA GLU A 31 8.40 -8.91 -5.77
C GLU A 31 7.58 -7.61 -5.74
N MET A 32 7.22 -7.07 -6.91
CA MET A 32 6.36 -5.89 -6.99
C MET A 32 4.95 -6.17 -6.48
N ALA A 33 4.38 -7.33 -6.81
CA ALA A 33 3.08 -7.75 -6.29
C ALA A 33 3.09 -7.87 -4.76
N LYS A 34 4.12 -8.51 -4.18
CA LYS A 34 4.28 -8.61 -2.72
C LYS A 34 4.41 -7.23 -2.08
N TRP A 35 5.21 -6.35 -2.67
CA TRP A 35 5.40 -4.99 -2.18
C TRP A 35 4.08 -4.19 -2.21
N LEU A 36 3.31 -4.27 -3.30
CA LEU A 36 2.02 -3.59 -3.42
C LEU A 36 1.00 -4.10 -2.40
N ILE A 37 0.96 -5.41 -2.13
CA ILE A 37 0.11 -5.96 -1.09
C ILE A 37 0.51 -5.34 0.26
N ALA A 38 1.78 -5.41 0.62
CA ALA A 38 2.26 -4.85 1.89
C ALA A 38 2.01 -3.34 2.02
N TYR A 39 2.28 -2.57 0.96
CA TYR A 39 2.02 -1.13 0.91
C TYR A 39 0.55 -0.79 1.20
N ASN A 40 -0.37 -1.56 0.62
CA ASN A 40 -1.80 -1.30 0.72
C ASN A 40 -2.45 -1.85 2.00
N THR A 41 -1.90 -2.92 2.59
CA THR A 41 -2.57 -3.66 3.67
C THR A 41 -1.81 -3.70 4.99
N ILE A 42 -0.49 -3.47 5.00
CA ILE A 42 0.36 -3.61 6.19
C ILE A 42 1.03 -2.28 6.56
N LEU A 43 1.61 -1.56 5.59
CA LEU A 43 2.43 -0.38 5.86
C LEU A 43 1.56 0.86 6.18
N PRO A 44 1.74 1.50 7.36
CA PRO A 44 1.06 2.74 7.69
C PRO A 44 1.69 3.93 6.97
N HIS A 45 0.86 4.90 6.58
CA HIS A 45 1.33 6.12 5.90
C HIS A 45 1.04 7.34 6.75
N SER A 46 2.06 8.17 6.99
CA SER A 46 1.93 9.42 7.76
C SER A 46 0.85 10.35 7.17
N ALA A 47 0.80 10.47 5.84
CA ALA A 47 -0.22 11.24 5.12
C ALA A 47 -1.66 10.73 5.32
N LEU A 48 -1.83 9.48 5.77
CA LEU A 48 -3.14 8.86 6.03
C LEU A 48 -3.44 8.75 7.54
N ASN A 49 -2.80 9.58 8.37
CA ASN A 49 -2.84 9.50 9.83
C ASN A 49 -2.47 8.08 10.30
N TYR A 50 -1.33 7.59 9.81
CA TYR A 50 -0.73 6.28 10.13
C TYR A 50 -1.66 5.09 9.86
N LYS A 51 -2.52 5.21 8.84
CA LYS A 51 -3.33 4.09 8.33
C LYS A 51 -2.72 3.54 7.07
N THR A 52 -3.01 2.28 6.81
CA THR A 52 -2.80 1.70 5.48
C THR A 52 -3.83 2.30 4.50
N PRO A 53 -3.56 2.28 3.18
CA PRO A 53 -4.52 2.72 2.17
C PRO A 53 -5.86 1.99 2.27
N LEU A 54 -5.83 0.67 2.54
CA LEU A 54 -7.04 -0.12 2.74
C LEU A 54 -7.84 0.36 3.96
N GLN A 55 -7.19 0.52 5.13
CA GLN A 55 -7.85 1.00 6.34
C GLN A 55 -8.47 2.38 6.16
N TYR A 56 -7.74 3.29 5.50
CA TYR A 56 -8.23 4.63 5.20
C TYR A 56 -9.46 4.60 4.30
N THR A 57 -9.43 3.75 3.26
CA THR A 57 -10.52 3.59 2.29
C THR A 57 -11.76 2.99 2.94
N LEU A 58 -11.62 1.91 3.71
CA LEU A 58 -12.72 1.28 4.43
C LEU A 58 -13.38 2.28 5.40
N LYS A 59 -12.59 3.07 6.14
CA LYS A 59 -13.14 4.11 7.03
C LYS A 59 -13.98 5.14 6.26
N LYS A 60 -13.52 5.57 5.08
CA LYS A 60 -14.26 6.50 4.22
C LYS A 60 -15.55 5.89 3.67
N ILE A 61 -15.50 4.65 3.18
CA ILE A 61 -16.67 3.94 2.65
C ILE A 61 -17.72 3.77 3.74
N VAL A 62 -17.34 3.31 4.93
CA VAL A 62 -18.26 3.14 6.06
C VAL A 62 -18.86 4.49 6.49
N LYS A 63 -18.04 5.55 6.58
CA LYS A 63 -18.54 6.89 6.90
C LYS A 63 -19.57 7.35 5.87
N SER A 64 -19.27 7.19 4.58
CA SER A 64 -20.17 7.51 3.47
C SER A 64 -21.47 6.73 3.56
N ALA A 65 -21.40 5.40 3.72
CA ALA A 65 -22.57 4.54 3.83
C ALA A 65 -23.47 4.91 5.02
N LYS A 66 -22.89 5.31 6.15
CA LYS A 66 -23.64 5.86 7.30
C LYS A 66 -24.31 7.20 6.96
N CYS A 67 -23.62 8.12 6.30
CA CYS A 67 -24.19 9.40 5.88
C CYS A 67 -25.35 9.24 4.88
N TYR A 68 -25.33 8.19 4.05
CA TYR A 68 -26.41 7.88 3.10
C TYR A 68 -27.46 6.89 3.64
N GLY A 69 -27.44 6.55 4.93
CA GLY A 69 -28.43 5.67 5.55
C GLY A 69 -28.41 4.21 5.05
N ARG A 70 -27.35 3.78 4.38
CA ARG A 70 -27.24 2.44 3.75
C ARG A 70 -26.78 1.34 4.69
N ILE A 71 -26.33 1.68 5.90
CA ILE A 71 -25.92 0.73 6.95
C ILE A 71 -26.48 1.26 8.28
N GLN A 72 -27.49 0.58 8.82
CA GLN A 72 -27.94 0.73 10.21
C GLN A 72 -27.37 -0.45 11.01
N VAL A 73 -26.82 -0.17 12.19
CA VAL A 73 -26.41 -1.18 13.17
C VAL A 73 -27.45 -1.19 14.28
#